data_AF-A0A6N6V6V3-F1
#
_entry.id   AF-A0A6N6V6V3-F1
#
_cell.length_a   1.000
_cell.length_b   1.000
_cell.length_c   1.000
_cell.angle_alpha   90.00
_cell.angle_beta   90.00
_cell.angle_gamma   90.00
#
_symmetry.space_group_name_H-M   'P 1'
#
loop_
_entity.id
_entity.type
_entity.pdbx_description
1 polymer ?
#
loop_
_entity_poly.entity_id
_entity_poly.type
_entity_poly.pdbx_seq_one_letter_code
_entity_poly.pdbx_strand_id
1 'polypeptide(L)'
;MIWLNPQNDWNIIDCAEAIYHEFIHQSIFLDDMVNSIFPDANACDQEEALVTSTILKRKRPLDRSFHAAGVSLGVMHLYYLLHDKEKSYQHYDDFKQTIEELNDKTQFLDDHGIYTLQEFNKYIVKPDYEVITKLLKSKDDVA
;
A
#
# COMPACT_ATOMS: atom_id res chain seq x y z
N MET A 1 -12.31 -12.78 -1.65
CA MET A 1 -11.74 -14.15 -1.53
C MET A 1 -10.23 -13.97 -1.45
N ILE A 2 -9.56 -14.52 -0.44
CA ILE A 2 -8.08 -14.49 -0.35
C ILE A 2 -7.57 -15.84 -0.87
N TRP A 3 -6.80 -15.81 -1.95
CA TRP A 3 -6.21 -17.01 -2.55
C TRP A 3 -4.73 -17.08 -2.17
N LEU A 4 -4.32 -18.19 -1.56
CA LEU A 4 -2.93 -18.41 -1.16
C LEU A 4 -2.34 -19.58 -1.95
N ASN A 5 -1.07 -19.45 -2.32
CA ASN A 5 -0.28 -20.54 -2.87
C ASN A 5 0.93 -20.80 -1.97
N PRO A 6 0.71 -21.40 -0.78
CA PRO A 6 1.80 -21.64 0.17
C PRO A 6 2.87 -22.53 -0.43
N GLN A 7 4.14 -22.19 -0.20
CA GLN A 7 5.27 -23.01 -0.61
C GLN A 7 5.68 -23.98 0.51
N ASN A 8 6.33 -25.09 0.14
CA ASN A 8 6.72 -26.12 1.11
C ASN A 8 7.73 -25.62 2.18
N ASP A 9 8.47 -24.56 1.86
CA ASP A 9 9.47 -23.92 2.72
C ASP A 9 8.93 -22.73 3.52
N TRP A 10 7.65 -22.37 3.34
CA TRP A 10 7.04 -21.28 4.10
C TRP A 10 6.90 -21.64 5.58
N ASN A 11 7.34 -20.73 6.43
CA ASN A 11 7.06 -20.75 7.85
C ASN A 11 5.74 -20.00 8.16
N ILE A 12 5.38 -19.96 9.44
CA ILE A 12 4.12 -19.33 9.90
C ILE A 12 4.08 -17.82 9.57
N ILE A 13 5.22 -17.14 9.63
CA ILE A 13 5.32 -15.71 9.31
C ILE A 13 5.13 -15.49 7.80
N ASP A 14 5.69 -16.34 6.95
CA ASP A 14 5.49 -16.24 5.49
C ASP A 14 4.00 -16.39 5.13
N CYS A 15 3.33 -17.35 5.76
CA CYS A 15 1.87 -17.52 5.62
C CYS A 15 1.10 -16.29 6.11
N ALA A 16 1.49 -15.71 7.26
CA ALA A 16 0.85 -14.52 7.82
C ALA A 16 1.05 -13.29 6.91
N GLU A 17 2.26 -13.09 6.40
CA GLU A 17 2.58 -12.03 5.44
C GLU A 17 1.74 -12.18 4.17
N ALA A 18 1.64 -13.38 3.59
CA ALA A 18 0.83 -13.62 2.41
C ALA A 18 -0.66 -13.30 2.63
N ILE A 19 -1.22 -13.69 3.77
CA ILE A 19 -2.61 -13.33 4.13
C ILE A 19 -2.75 -11.80 4.24
N TYR A 20 -1.81 -11.15 4.92
CA TYR A 20 -1.84 -9.70 5.14
C TYR A 20 -1.71 -8.92 3.82
N HIS A 21 -0.80 -9.37 2.95
CA HIS A 21 -0.55 -8.85 1.60
C HIS A 21 -1.82 -8.90 0.74
N GLU A 22 -2.43 -10.08 0.62
CA GLU A 22 -3.64 -10.26 -0.17
C GLU A 22 -4.83 -9.52 0.42
N PHE A 23 -4.96 -9.47 1.75
CA PHE A 23 -6.00 -8.68 2.41
C PHE A 23 -5.92 -7.19 2.03
N ILE A 24 -4.73 -6.60 2.02
CA ILE A 24 -4.55 -5.19 1.65
C ILE A 24 -4.85 -4.98 0.17
N HIS A 25 -4.38 -5.88 -0.71
CA HIS A 25 -4.74 -5.81 -2.12
C HIS A 25 -6.25 -5.79 -2.33
N GLN A 26 -6.99 -6.71 -1.69
CA GLN A 26 -8.44 -6.75 -1.78
C GLN A 26 -9.11 -5.49 -1.19
N SER A 27 -8.54 -4.94 -0.11
CA SER A 27 -9.05 -3.72 0.52
C SER A 27 -8.92 -2.52 -0.42
N ILE A 28 -7.76 -2.34 -1.07
CA ILE A 28 -7.55 -1.23 -2.02
C ILE A 28 -8.40 -1.43 -3.28
N PHE A 29 -8.52 -2.66 -3.81
CA PHE A 29 -9.42 -2.92 -4.93
C PHE A 29 -10.88 -2.57 -4.59
N LEU A 30 -11.35 -2.94 -3.41
CA LEU A 30 -12.71 -2.60 -2.98
C LEU A 30 -12.87 -1.09 -2.81
N ASP A 31 -11.87 -0.43 -2.24
CA ASP A 31 -11.86 1.02 -2.04
C ASP A 31 -11.92 1.77 -3.38
N ASP A 32 -11.11 1.36 -4.35
CA ASP A 32 -11.16 1.89 -5.72
C ASP A 32 -12.50 1.62 -6.40
N MET A 33 -13.07 0.41 -6.25
CA MET A 33 -14.37 0.10 -6.83
C MET A 33 -15.52 0.97 -6.28
N VAL A 34 -15.43 1.39 -5.00
CA VAL A 34 -16.46 2.18 -4.34
C VAL A 34 -16.25 3.67 -4.56
N ASN A 35 -15.01 4.14 -4.45
CA ASN A 35 -14.66 5.56 -4.45
C ASN A 35 -14.10 6.04 -5.78
N SER A 36 -13.78 5.14 -6.73
CA SER A 36 -13.17 5.47 -8.02
C SER A 36 -11.84 6.21 -7.87
N ILE A 37 -10.92 5.63 -7.09
CA ILE A 37 -9.56 6.16 -6.85
C ILE A 37 -8.85 6.47 -8.17
N PHE A 38 -9.05 5.62 -9.18
CA PHE A 38 -8.54 5.79 -10.54
C PHE A 38 -9.72 6.00 -11.53
N PRO A 39 -10.21 7.24 -11.72
CA PRO A 39 -11.38 7.51 -12.57
C PRO A 39 -11.22 7.07 -14.03
N ASP A 40 -10.00 7.12 -14.55
CA ASP A 40 -9.64 6.58 -15.87
C ASP A 40 -8.47 5.60 -15.73
N ALA A 41 -8.81 4.31 -15.65
CA ALA A 41 -7.82 3.24 -15.57
C ALA A 41 -6.88 3.18 -16.79
N ASN A 42 -7.32 3.62 -17.99
CA ASN A 42 -6.46 3.61 -19.19
C ASN A 42 -5.44 4.74 -19.15
N ALA A 43 -5.76 5.85 -18.49
CA ALA A 43 -4.84 6.96 -18.28
C ALA A 43 -3.66 6.55 -17.38
N CYS A 44 -3.86 5.59 -16.46
CA CYS A 44 -2.81 5.10 -15.55
C CYS A 44 -1.67 4.36 -16.25
N ASP A 45 -1.87 3.81 -17.46
CA ASP A 45 -0.86 3.08 -18.25
C ASP A 45 -0.15 3.97 -19.29
N GLN A 46 -0.47 5.27 -19.34
CA GLN A 46 0.24 6.21 -20.21
C GLN A 46 1.64 6.53 -19.64
N GLU A 47 2.59 6.86 -20.53
CA GLU A 47 4.00 7.09 -20.16
C GLU A 47 4.14 8.17 -19.07
N GLU A 48 3.37 9.25 -19.17
CA GLU A 48 3.33 10.34 -18.19
C GLU A 48 2.78 9.94 -16.82
N ALA A 49 1.97 8.88 -16.76
CA ALA A 49 1.39 8.36 -15.52
C ALA A 49 2.34 7.36 -14.82
N LEU A 50 3.38 6.86 -15.49
CA LEU A 50 4.20 5.79 -14.93
C LEU A 50 4.97 6.21 -13.67
N VAL A 51 4.84 5.38 -12.64
CA VAL A 51 5.48 5.54 -11.33
C VAL A 51 6.38 4.36 -11.04
N THR A 52 7.51 4.61 -10.39
CA THR A 52 8.43 3.58 -9.91
C THR A 52 7.76 2.78 -8.80
N SER A 53 7.54 1.49 -9.04
CA SER A 53 6.87 0.60 -8.08
C SER A 53 7.75 0.31 -6.88
N THR A 54 7.18 0.40 -5.67
CA THR A 54 7.86 0.12 -4.40
C THR A 54 8.50 -1.27 -4.35
N ILE A 55 7.85 -2.27 -4.94
CA ILE A 55 8.32 -3.67 -4.87
C ILE A 55 9.22 -4.01 -6.06
N LEU A 56 8.79 -3.69 -7.30
CA LEU A 56 9.52 -4.10 -8.51
C LEU A 56 10.62 -3.12 -8.94
N LYS A 57 10.72 -1.95 -8.31
CA LYS A 57 11.78 -0.94 -8.53
C LYS A 57 11.92 -0.51 -9.99
N ARG A 58 10.81 -0.54 -10.73
CA ARG A 58 10.71 -0.14 -12.14
C ARG A 58 9.42 0.62 -12.38
N LYS A 59 9.41 1.43 -13.45
CA LYS A 59 8.21 2.14 -13.91
C LYS A 59 7.10 1.16 -14.26
N ARG A 60 5.91 1.44 -13.75
CA ARG A 60 4.68 0.68 -13.95
C ARG A 60 3.49 1.64 -13.95
N PRO A 61 2.33 1.18 -14.45
CA PRO A 61 1.08 1.91 -14.34
C PRO A 61 0.84 2.44 -12.93
N LEU A 62 0.27 3.65 -12.87
CA LEU A 62 0.11 4.42 -11.64
C LEU A 62 -0.68 3.63 -10.57
N ASP A 63 -1.81 3.06 -10.97
CA ASP A 63 -2.68 2.20 -10.16
C ASP A 63 -1.90 1.04 -9.51
N ARG A 64 -1.07 0.35 -10.30
CA ARG A 64 -0.27 -0.79 -9.82
C ARG A 64 0.82 -0.35 -8.84
N SER A 65 1.42 0.81 -9.06
CA SER A 65 2.43 1.38 -8.17
C SER A 65 1.81 1.89 -6.86
N PHE A 66 0.62 2.50 -6.93
CA PHE A 66 -0.17 2.91 -5.77
C PHE A 66 -0.55 1.70 -4.90
N HIS A 67 -1.06 0.63 -5.52
CA HIS A 67 -1.38 -0.63 -4.82
C HIS A 67 -0.14 -1.24 -4.17
N ALA A 68 0.98 -1.28 -4.89
CA ALA A 68 2.24 -1.79 -4.35
C ALA A 68 2.72 -0.98 -3.13
N ALA A 69 2.54 0.35 -3.15
CA ALA A 69 2.86 1.21 -2.02
C ALA A 69 2.01 0.87 -0.80
N GLY A 70 0.68 0.78 -0.95
CA GLY A 70 -0.23 0.43 0.14
C GLY A 70 0.07 -0.96 0.75
N VAL A 71 0.33 -1.96 -0.09
CA VAL A 71 0.72 -3.30 0.37
C VAL A 71 2.06 -3.27 1.11
N SER A 72 3.07 -2.58 0.57
CA SER A 72 4.38 -2.49 1.22
C SER A 72 4.30 -1.85 2.60
N LEU A 73 3.47 -0.81 2.77
CA LEU A 73 3.24 -0.16 4.05
C LEU A 73 2.62 -1.13 5.06
N GLY A 74 1.64 -1.91 4.64
CA GLY A 74 1.03 -2.91 5.51
C GLY A 74 1.95 -4.08 5.86
N VAL A 75 2.80 -4.54 4.93
CA VAL A 75 3.83 -5.55 5.23
C VAL A 75 4.84 -5.01 6.24
N MET A 76 5.31 -3.76 6.08
CA MET A 76 6.18 -3.12 7.07
C MET A 76 5.50 -2.99 8.44
N HIS A 77 4.20 -2.69 8.47
CA HIS A 77 3.39 -2.70 9.69
C HIS A 77 3.28 -4.09 10.34
N LEU A 78 3.11 -5.16 9.56
CA LEU A 78 3.12 -6.53 10.09
C LEU A 78 4.45 -6.82 10.81
N TYR A 79 5.58 -6.49 10.20
CA TYR A 79 6.89 -6.69 10.82
C TYR A 79 7.12 -5.81 12.05
N TYR A 80 6.55 -4.61 12.06
CA TYR A 80 6.49 -3.79 13.27
C TYR A 80 5.75 -4.50 14.42
N LEU A 81 4.59 -5.13 14.15
CA LEU A 81 3.85 -5.92 15.15
C LEU A 81 4.61 -7.15 15.63
N LEU A 82 5.45 -7.72 14.78
CA LEU A 82 6.34 -8.85 15.12
C LEU A 82 7.63 -8.41 15.83
N HIS A 83 7.79 -7.11 16.10
CA HIS A 83 8.98 -6.49 16.68
C HIS A 83 10.27 -6.70 15.85
N ASP A 84 10.12 -6.96 14.54
CA ASP A 84 11.24 -7.04 13.60
C ASP A 84 11.52 -5.66 13.02
N LYS A 85 12.46 -4.95 13.66
CA LYS A 85 12.81 -3.59 13.27
C LYS A 85 13.40 -3.50 11.86
N GLU A 86 14.23 -4.47 11.47
CA GLU A 86 14.87 -4.44 10.16
C GLU A 86 13.82 -4.57 9.06
N LYS A 87 12.95 -5.58 9.17
CA LYS A 87 11.91 -5.80 8.18
C LYS A 87 10.79 -4.75 8.22
N SER A 88 10.57 -4.10 9.36
CA SER A 88 9.63 -2.97 9.44
C SER A 88 10.06 -1.72 8.64
N TYR A 89 11.28 -1.69 8.10
CA TYR A 89 11.76 -0.62 7.21
C TYR A 89 12.23 -1.13 5.85
N GLN A 90 12.03 -2.42 5.52
CA GLN A 90 12.64 -3.06 4.35
C GLN A 90 12.28 -2.44 2.99
N HIS A 91 11.16 -1.73 2.91
CA HIS A 91 10.69 -1.06 1.69
C HIS A 91 10.61 0.46 1.84
N TYR A 92 11.12 1.04 2.92
CA TYR A 92 10.87 2.44 3.24
C TYR A 92 11.37 3.41 2.17
N ASP A 93 12.61 3.23 1.69
CA ASP A 93 13.20 4.12 0.69
C ASP A 93 12.47 3.99 -0.66
N ASP A 94 12.15 2.76 -1.07
CA ASP A 94 11.40 2.52 -2.31
C ASP A 94 9.96 3.06 -2.19
N PHE A 95 9.32 2.91 -1.03
CA PHE A 95 8.00 3.45 -0.73
C PHE A 95 8.02 4.98 -0.84
N LYS A 96 9.01 5.62 -0.18
CA LYS A 96 9.19 7.06 -0.24
C LYS A 96 9.33 7.57 -1.67
N GLN A 97 10.17 6.93 -2.49
CA GLN A 97 10.30 7.28 -3.91
C GLN A 97 8.95 7.17 -4.64
N THR A 98 8.21 6.07 -4.44
CA THR A 98 6.89 5.90 -5.06
C THR A 98 5.92 7.01 -4.67
N ILE A 99 5.86 7.39 -3.38
CA ILE A 99 4.96 8.45 -2.90
C ILE A 99 5.36 9.81 -3.45
N GLU A 100 6.66 10.14 -3.48
CA GLU A 100 7.15 11.38 -4.07
C GLU A 100 6.76 11.50 -5.55
N GLU A 101 6.92 10.42 -6.34
CA GLU A 101 6.53 10.41 -7.75
C GLU A 101 5.00 10.45 -7.98
N LEU A 102 4.19 9.94 -7.03
CA LEU A 102 2.73 10.00 -7.06
C LEU A 102 2.22 11.42 -6.78
N ASN A 103 2.89 12.17 -5.90
CA ASN A 103 2.53 13.56 -5.59
C ASN A 103 2.59 14.46 -6.84
N ASP A 104 3.48 14.16 -7.78
CA ASP A 104 3.60 14.87 -9.06
C ASP A 104 2.54 14.46 -10.10
N LYS A 105 1.67 13.49 -9.77
CA LYS A 105 0.73 12.83 -10.70
C LYS A 105 -0.69 12.76 -10.16
N THR A 106 -1.05 13.68 -9.28
CA THR A 106 -2.37 13.73 -8.64
C THR A 106 -3.52 13.93 -9.63
N GLN A 107 -3.27 14.43 -10.85
CA GLN A 107 -4.28 14.54 -11.90
C GLN A 107 -4.88 13.20 -12.37
N PHE A 108 -4.25 12.07 -12.03
CA PHE A 108 -4.75 10.73 -12.33
C PHE A 108 -5.57 10.10 -11.18
N LEU A 109 -5.69 10.82 -10.05
CA LEU A 109 -6.41 10.38 -8.87
C LEU A 109 -7.68 11.21 -8.69
N ASP A 110 -8.69 10.63 -8.06
CA ASP A 110 -9.83 11.38 -7.55
C ASP A 110 -9.51 12.01 -6.17
N ASP A 111 -10.51 12.66 -5.57
CA ASP A 111 -10.38 13.27 -4.24
C ASP A 111 -10.03 12.23 -3.15
N HIS A 112 -10.56 11.00 -3.25
CA HIS A 112 -10.29 9.93 -2.29
C HIS A 112 -8.87 9.35 -2.43
N GLY A 113 -8.38 9.22 -3.65
CA GLY A 113 -7.01 8.86 -3.98
C GLY A 113 -6.01 9.91 -3.49
N ILE A 114 -6.32 11.19 -3.68
CA ILE A 114 -5.52 12.30 -3.15
C ILE A 114 -5.50 12.27 -1.62
N TYR A 115 -6.65 12.03 -0.97
CA TYR A 115 -6.72 11.87 0.49
C TYR A 115 -5.82 10.71 0.98
N THR A 116 -5.92 9.55 0.34
CA THR A 116 -5.09 8.38 0.71
C THR A 116 -3.59 8.68 0.50
N LEU A 117 -3.24 9.38 -0.58
CA LEU A 117 -1.87 9.82 -0.82
C LEU A 117 -1.38 10.80 0.25
N GLN A 118 -2.23 11.70 0.75
CA GLN A 118 -1.89 12.56 1.89
C GLN A 118 -1.62 11.76 3.17
N GLU A 119 -2.36 10.68 3.41
CA GLU A 119 -2.05 9.78 4.53
C GLU A 119 -0.68 9.10 4.33
N PHE A 120 -0.36 8.61 3.13
CA PHE A 120 0.98 8.08 2.83
C PHE A 120 2.09 9.11 3.03
N ASN A 121 1.86 10.38 2.69
CA ASN A 121 2.82 11.46 2.90
C ASN A 121 3.21 11.64 4.38
N LYS A 122 2.28 11.40 5.31
CA LYS A 122 2.61 11.45 6.75
C LYS A 122 3.66 10.40 7.13
N TYR A 123 3.58 9.21 6.53
CA TYR A 123 4.52 8.12 6.79
C TYR A 123 5.92 8.40 6.26
N ILE A 124 6.07 9.04 5.10
CA ILE A 124 7.41 9.35 4.55
C ILE A 124 8.11 10.50 5.30
N VAL A 125 7.35 11.32 6.04
CA VAL A 125 7.90 12.37 6.91
C VAL A 125 8.31 11.78 8.25
N LYS A 126 7.43 10.96 8.84
CA LYS A 126 7.67 10.32 10.13
C LYS A 126 6.97 8.96 10.16
N PRO A 127 7.69 7.86 9.94
CA PRO A 127 7.13 6.51 10.05
C PRO A 127 6.56 6.27 11.44
N ASP A 128 5.24 6.04 11.51
CA ASP A 128 4.54 5.77 12.77
C ASP A 128 3.51 4.64 12.58
N TYR A 129 3.98 3.40 12.67
CA TYR A 129 3.16 2.20 12.53
C TYR A 129 2.14 2.02 13.66
N GLU A 130 2.31 2.69 14.79
CA GLU A 130 1.36 2.64 15.90
C GLU A 130 0.02 3.29 15.53
N VAL A 131 0.02 4.28 14.62
CA VAL A 131 -1.20 4.88 14.08
C VAL A 131 -2.04 3.83 13.33
N ILE A 132 -1.42 3.01 12.48
CA ILE A 132 -2.11 1.91 11.79
C ILE A 132 -2.70 0.94 12.80
N THR A 133 -1.92 0.55 13.82
CA THR A 133 -2.39 -0.35 14.89
C THR A 133 -3.61 0.22 15.61
N LYS A 134 -3.62 1.53 15.91
CA LYS A 134 -4.75 2.19 16.56
C LYS A 134 -5.98 2.20 15.67
N LEU A 135 -5.85 2.54 14.38
CA LEU A 135 -6.97 2.56 13.43
C LEU A 135 -7.60 1.17 13.24
N LEU A 136 -6.80 0.10 13.25
CA LEU A 136 -7.31 -1.27 13.16
C LEU A 136 -7.95 -1.76 14.46
N LYS A 137 -7.57 -1.18 15.61
CA LYS A 137 -8.08 -1.53 16.95
C LYS A 137 -9.22 -0.64 17.42
N SER A 138 -9.36 0.57 16.85
CA SER A 138 -10.47 1.47 17.16
C SER A 138 -11.76 0.83 16.66
N LYS A 139 -12.37 0.05 17.54
CA LYS A 139 -13.82 -0.15 17.54
C LYS A 139 -14.41 1.21 17.88
N ASP A 140 -14.54 2.08 16.89
CA ASP A 140 -15.47 3.19 17.05
C ASP A 140 -16.87 2.62 16.82
N ASP A 141 -17.54 2.48 17.96
CA ASP A 141 -18.98 2.50 18.20
C ASP A 141 -19.83 3.08 17.06
N VAL A 142 -20.08 2.25 16.03
CA VAL A 142 -21.21 2.43 15.12
C VAL A 142 -22.30 1.44 15.54
N ALA A 143 -23.12 1.89 16.48
CA ALA A 143 -24.46 1.38 16.72
C ALA A 143 -25.42 2.57 16.83
#